data_AF-A0A2W5QU78-F1
#
_entry.id   AF-A0A2W5QU78-F1
#
_cell.length_a   1.000
_cell.length_b   1.000
_cell.length_c   1.000
_cell.angle_alpha   90.00
_cell.angle_beta   90.00
_cell.angle_gamma   90.00
#
_symmetry.space_group_name_H-M   'P 1'
#
loop_
_entity.id
_entity.type
_entity.pdbx_description
1 polymer ?
#
loop_
_entity_poly.entity_id
_entity_poly.type
_entity_poly.pdbx_seq_one_letter_code
_entity_poly.pdbx_strand_id
1 'polypeptide(L)'
;MTSEMSGAAIDVLSERSRQVAAEGWTVERDDAHVAGELAAAAACYATNASVASRFVASGSIPANRIDAAVGRCEAPPGWPWSSRWWKPKGRRRDLVRAAALIIAEIERLDRAAERGASAQAEAKANG
;
A
#
# COMPACT_ATOMS: atom_id res chain seq x y z
N MET A 1 -28.76 8.64 6.47
CA MET A 1 -27.60 9.48 6.82
C MET A 1 -26.40 8.91 6.09
N THR A 2 -26.00 9.49 4.97
CA THR A 2 -24.70 9.18 4.38
C THR A 2 -23.64 9.71 5.34
N SER A 3 -22.88 8.82 5.98
CA SER A 3 -21.70 9.25 6.72
C SER A 3 -20.77 9.96 5.74
N GLU A 4 -20.39 11.21 6.00
CA GLU A 4 -19.30 11.83 5.26
C GLU A 4 -18.03 10.98 5.43
N MET A 5 -17.28 10.79 4.34
CA MET A 5 -16.00 10.10 4.39
C MET A 5 -15.02 10.93 5.22
N SER A 6 -14.30 10.28 6.13
CA SER A 6 -13.24 10.95 6.88
C SER A 6 -12.13 11.45 5.95
N GLY A 7 -11.42 12.52 6.35
CA GLY A 7 -10.26 13.00 5.60
C GLY A 7 -9.18 11.93 5.39
N ALA A 8 -9.02 10.98 6.31
CA ALA A 8 -8.10 9.86 6.14
C ALA A 8 -8.53 8.91 5.01
N ALA A 9 -9.83 8.63 4.87
CA ALA A 9 -10.34 7.82 3.78
C ALA A 9 -10.12 8.52 2.42
N ILE A 10 -10.37 9.84 2.37
CA ILE A 10 -10.12 10.67 1.18
C ILE A 10 -8.63 10.64 0.79
N ASP A 11 -7.72 10.79 1.76
CA ASP A 11 -6.27 10.77 1.54
C ASP A 11 -5.82 9.43 0.94
N VAL A 12 -6.36 8.30 1.43
CA VAL A 12 -6.02 6.95 0.95
C VAL A 12 -6.48 6.74 -0.49
N LEU A 13 -7.73 7.10 -0.80
CA LEU A 13 -8.27 6.99 -2.17
C LEU A 13 -7.54 7.93 -3.14
N SER A 14 -7.15 9.11 -2.67
CA SER A 14 -6.35 10.06 -3.45
C SER A 14 -4.95 9.52 -3.74
N GLU A 15 -4.29 8.90 -2.75
CA GLU A 15 -2.97 8.29 -2.96
C GLU A 15 -3.05 7.09 -3.91
N ARG A 16 -4.09 6.25 -3.79
CA ARG A 16 -4.33 5.15 -4.75
C ARG A 16 -4.47 5.68 -6.17
N SER A 17 -5.28 6.73 -6.35
CA SER A 17 -5.45 7.39 -7.64
C SER A 17 -4.14 7.98 -8.17
N ARG A 18 -3.31 8.58 -7.30
CA ARG A 18 -2.00 9.13 -7.65
C ARG A 18 -1.01 8.04 -8.08
N GLN A 19 -0.97 6.90 -7.41
CA GLN A 19 -0.09 5.78 -7.78
C GLN A 19 -0.38 5.29 -9.20
N VAL A 20 -1.67 5.16 -9.55
CA VAL A 20 -2.10 4.82 -10.91
C VAL A 20 -1.68 5.91 -11.90
N ALA A 21 -2.05 7.17 -11.65
CA ALA A 21 -1.89 8.27 -12.60
C ALA A 21 -0.43 8.74 -12.80
N ALA A 22 0.37 8.77 -11.73
CA ALA A 22 1.71 9.36 -11.73
C ALA A 22 2.83 8.33 -11.81
N GLU A 23 2.60 7.10 -11.33
CA GLU A 23 3.64 6.05 -11.25
C GLU A 23 3.40 4.90 -12.23
N GLY A 24 2.26 4.92 -12.94
CA GLY A 24 1.90 3.88 -13.91
C GLY A 24 1.70 2.52 -13.25
N TRP A 25 1.35 2.50 -11.96
CA TRP A 25 0.92 1.30 -11.24
C TRP A 25 -0.54 1.03 -11.61
N THR A 26 -0.73 0.62 -12.85
CA THR A 26 -2.07 0.35 -13.37
C THR A 26 -2.64 -0.92 -12.75
N VAL A 27 -3.96 -1.04 -12.83
CA VAL A 27 -4.72 -2.21 -12.38
C VAL A 27 -4.16 -3.51 -12.98
N GLU A 28 -3.74 -3.47 -14.24
CA GLU A 28 -3.15 -4.60 -14.96
C GLU A 28 -1.75 -4.95 -14.47
N ARG A 29 -0.97 -3.96 -13.99
CA ARG A 29 0.35 -4.22 -13.40
C ARG A 29 0.22 -4.80 -12.01
N ASP A 30 -0.74 -4.34 -11.23
CA ASP A 30 -1.05 -4.93 -9.93
C ASP A 30 -1.40 -6.42 -10.09
N ASP A 31 -2.13 -6.79 -11.15
CA ASP A 31 -2.47 -8.18 -11.47
C ASP A 31 -1.26 -9.08 -11.75
N ALA A 32 -0.10 -8.52 -12.08
CA ALA A 32 1.15 -9.27 -12.22
C ALA A 32 1.83 -9.61 -10.88
N HIS A 33 1.44 -8.94 -9.79
CA HIS A 33 2.00 -9.13 -8.44
C HIS A 33 1.23 -10.20 -7.66
N VAL A 34 1.48 -11.46 -8.00
CA VAL A 34 0.72 -12.62 -7.48
C VAL A 34 1.33 -13.28 -6.24
N ALA A 35 2.55 -12.89 -5.84
CA ALA A 35 3.26 -13.45 -4.69
C ALA A 35 3.05 -12.63 -3.40
N GLY A 36 2.05 -11.73 -3.39
CA GLY A 36 1.73 -10.87 -2.25
C GLY A 36 2.64 -9.65 -2.13
N GLU A 37 3.31 -9.22 -3.22
CA GLU A 37 4.23 -8.09 -3.17
C GLU A 37 3.55 -6.79 -2.73
N LEU A 38 2.32 -6.53 -3.17
CA LEU A 38 1.57 -5.33 -2.75
C LEU A 38 1.33 -5.31 -1.23
N ALA A 39 0.96 -6.45 -0.65
CA ALA A 39 0.81 -6.60 0.80
C ALA A 39 2.14 -6.47 1.54
N ALA A 40 3.23 -7.05 1.02
CA ALA A 40 4.56 -6.95 1.61
C ALA A 40 5.06 -5.49 1.61
N ALA A 41 4.87 -4.77 0.50
CA ALA A 41 5.19 -3.35 0.39
C ALA A 41 4.36 -2.50 1.39
N ALA A 42 3.07 -2.78 1.53
CA ALA A 42 2.22 -2.11 2.52
C ALA A 42 2.71 -2.33 3.95
N ALA A 43 3.05 -3.57 4.31
CA ALA A 43 3.58 -3.92 5.62
C ALA A 43 4.88 -3.18 5.93
N CYS A 44 5.75 -2.99 4.94
CA CYS A 44 6.99 -2.23 5.09
C CYS A 44 6.73 -0.76 5.44
N TYR A 45 5.82 -0.09 4.73
CA TYR A 45 5.44 1.29 5.05
C TYR A 45 4.75 1.42 6.42
N ALA A 46 3.86 0.48 6.77
CA ALA A 46 3.19 0.47 8.07
C ALA A 46 4.19 0.25 9.22
N THR A 47 5.13 -0.68 9.05
CA THR A 47 6.21 -0.95 10.01
C THR A 47 7.10 0.28 10.19
N ASN A 48 7.47 0.94 9.10
CA ASN A 48 8.29 2.16 9.13
C ASN A 48 7.61 3.27 9.95
N ALA A 49 6.31 3.50 9.74
CA ALA A 49 5.53 4.45 10.53
C ALA A 49 5.40 4.05 12.01
N SER A 50 5.28 2.75 12.31
CA SER A 50 5.24 2.22 13.67
C SER A 50 6.56 2.45 14.41
N VAL A 51 7.69 2.06 13.79
CA VAL A 51 9.05 2.28 14.34
C VAL A 51 9.29 3.77 14.61
N ALA A 52 8.92 4.62 13.66
CA ALA A 52 9.01 6.07 13.84
C ALA A 52 8.21 6.58 15.05
N SER A 53 7.01 6.06 15.26
CA SER A 53 6.17 6.43 16.41
C SER A 53 6.81 6.02 17.74
N ARG A 54 7.48 4.85 17.77
CA ARG A 54 8.21 4.37 18.95
C ARG A 54 9.43 5.22 19.30
N PHE A 55 10.15 5.72 18.30
CA PHE A 55 11.26 6.66 18.53
C PHE A 55 10.80 7.99 19.12
N VAL A 56 9.63 8.47 18.71
CA VAL A 56 9.01 9.66 19.32
C VAL A 56 8.58 9.36 20.75
N ALA A 57 7.89 8.25 20.97
CA ALA A 57 7.38 7.87 22.29
C ALA A 57 8.49 7.65 23.33
N SER A 58 9.64 7.12 22.90
CA SER A 58 10.82 6.95 23.77
C SER A 58 11.61 8.24 24.01
N GLY A 59 11.27 9.34 23.36
CA GLY A 59 12.05 10.59 23.41
C GLY A 59 13.36 10.55 22.63
N SER A 60 13.67 9.45 21.95
CA SER A 60 14.90 9.27 21.16
C SER A 60 15.00 10.28 20.02
N ILE A 61 13.86 10.61 19.39
CA ILE A 61 13.78 11.60 18.32
C ILE A 61 12.58 12.52 18.59
N PRO A 62 12.78 13.86 18.62
CA PRO A 62 11.68 14.80 18.76
C PRO A 62 10.64 14.68 17.63
N ALA A 63 9.37 14.87 17.97
CA ALA A 63 8.24 14.73 17.03
C ALA A 63 8.35 15.63 15.79
N ASN A 64 9.03 16.77 15.87
CA ASN A 64 9.25 17.68 14.73
C ASN A 64 10.40 17.24 13.80
N ARG A 65 11.23 16.27 14.20
CA ARG A 65 12.38 15.79 13.40
C ARG A 65 12.19 14.39 12.84
N ILE A 66 11.24 13.64 13.37
CA ILE A 66 11.03 12.23 13.02
C ILE A 66 10.67 12.02 11.55
N ASP A 67 9.82 12.84 10.93
CA ASP A 67 9.43 12.61 9.52
C ASP A 67 10.63 12.75 8.57
N ALA A 68 11.56 13.66 8.88
CA ALA A 68 12.81 13.80 8.15
C ALA A 68 13.76 12.61 8.39
N ALA A 69 13.79 12.05 9.61
CA ALA A 69 14.58 10.85 9.90
C ALA A 69 14.04 9.62 9.14
N VAL A 70 12.72 9.44 9.16
CA VAL A 70 11.99 8.37 8.47
C VAL A 70 12.18 8.42 6.96
N GLY A 71 12.18 9.62 6.38
CA GLY A 71 12.39 9.82 4.95
C GLY A 71 13.78 9.40 4.44
N ARG A 72 14.72 9.05 5.33
CA ARG A 72 16.08 8.59 5.00
C ARG A 72 16.32 7.12 5.34
N CYS A 73 15.32 6.40 5.83
CA CYS A 73 15.47 4.97 6.13
C CYS A 73 15.65 4.18 4.84
N GLU A 74 16.57 3.20 4.88
CA GLU A 74 16.76 2.25 3.79
C GLU A 74 15.55 1.31 3.66
N ALA A 75 15.44 0.66 2.50
CA ALA A 75 14.39 -0.32 2.27
C ALA A 75 14.54 -1.48 3.26
N PRO A 76 13.49 -1.84 4.02
CA PRO A 76 13.57 -2.94 4.96
C PRO A 76 13.74 -4.29 4.24
N PRO A 77 14.25 -5.35 4.90
CA PRO A 77 14.45 -6.67 4.28
C PRO A 77 13.18 -7.31 3.66
N GLY A 78 11.99 -6.95 4.13
CA GLY A 78 10.71 -7.42 3.59
C GLY A 78 10.20 -6.64 2.38
N TRP A 79 10.93 -5.61 1.92
CA TRP A 79 10.53 -4.81 0.77
C TRP A 79 10.67 -5.62 -0.53
N PRO A 80 9.61 -5.77 -1.33
CA PRO A 80 9.57 -6.74 -2.43
C PRO A 80 10.20 -6.24 -3.73
N TRP A 81 10.54 -4.96 -3.83
CA TRP A 81 11.02 -4.33 -5.05
C TRP A 81 12.42 -3.74 -4.89
N SER A 82 12.98 -3.21 -5.97
CA SER A 82 14.26 -2.49 -5.89
C SER A 82 14.19 -1.35 -4.86
N SER A 83 15.26 -1.18 -4.08
CA SER A 83 15.38 -0.14 -3.05
C SER A 83 15.19 1.28 -3.59
N ARG A 84 15.40 1.54 -4.89
CA ARG A 84 15.11 2.85 -5.52
C ARG A 84 13.62 3.23 -5.48
N TRP A 85 12.74 2.25 -5.33
CA TRP A 85 11.29 2.44 -5.22
C TRP A 85 10.82 2.61 -3.77
N TRP A 86 11.70 2.37 -2.81
CA TRP A 86 11.45 2.70 -1.41
C TRP A 86 11.62 4.20 -1.20
N LYS A 87 10.52 4.91 -0.94
CA LYS A 87 10.51 6.38 -0.84
C LYS A 87 9.71 6.88 0.36
N PRO A 88 10.04 6.51 1.61
CA PRO A 88 9.26 6.90 2.78
C PRO A 88 9.13 8.43 2.90
N LYS A 89 7.99 8.91 3.43
CA LYS A 89 7.63 10.33 3.50
C LYS A 89 7.12 10.77 4.87
N GLY A 90 7.38 9.98 5.92
CA GLY A 90 6.98 10.28 7.28
C GLY A 90 5.73 9.52 7.71
N ARG A 91 5.41 9.55 9.01
CA ARG A 91 4.54 8.54 9.63
C ARG A 91 3.15 8.47 9.01
N ARG A 92 2.46 9.62 8.91
CA ARG A 92 1.10 9.67 8.35
C ARG A 92 1.09 9.28 6.87
N ARG A 93 2.03 9.80 6.09
CA ARG A 93 2.08 9.57 4.63
C ARG A 93 2.43 8.12 4.30
N ASP A 94 3.30 7.49 5.09
CA ASP A 94 3.62 6.07 4.94
C ASP A 94 2.40 5.21 5.27
N LEU A 95 1.62 5.54 6.31
CA LEU A 95 0.35 4.84 6.59
C LEU A 95 -0.68 5.00 5.46
N VAL A 96 -0.82 6.20 4.89
CA VAL A 96 -1.71 6.43 3.75
C VAL A 96 -1.29 5.58 2.55
N ARG A 97 0.01 5.50 2.26
CA ARG A 97 0.55 4.64 1.20
C ARG A 97 0.37 3.15 1.46
N ALA A 98 0.59 2.73 2.70
CA ALA A 98 0.35 1.35 3.12
C ALA A 98 -1.11 0.96 2.88
N ALA A 99 -2.06 1.82 3.29
CA ALA A 99 -3.48 1.58 3.07
C ALA A 99 -3.85 1.59 1.58
N ALA A 100 -3.27 2.48 0.76
CA ALA A 100 -3.48 2.48 -0.68
C ALA A 100 -2.98 1.19 -1.35
N LEU A 101 -1.82 0.67 -0.92
CA LEU A 101 -1.29 -0.62 -1.39
C LEU A 101 -2.13 -1.81 -0.93
N ILE A 102 -2.73 -1.75 0.26
CA ILE A 102 -3.68 -2.77 0.74
C ILE A 102 -4.94 -2.78 -0.13
N ILE A 103 -5.48 -1.59 -0.46
CA ILE A 103 -6.60 -1.49 -1.41
C ILE A 103 -6.21 -2.11 -2.76
N ALA A 104 -5.02 -1.78 -3.27
CA ALA A 104 -4.53 -2.35 -4.53
C ALA A 104 -4.50 -3.89 -4.52
N GLU A 105 -4.00 -4.50 -3.44
CA GLU A 105 -3.96 -5.95 -3.29
C GLU A 105 -5.35 -6.57 -3.18
N ILE A 106 -6.26 -5.94 -2.43
CA ILE A 106 -7.65 -6.40 -2.31
C ILE A 106 -8.33 -6.36 -3.69
N GLU A 107 -8.22 -5.23 -4.40
CA GLU A 107 -8.78 -5.09 -5.75
C GLU A 107 -8.22 -6.15 -6.71
N ARG A 108 -6.92 -6.49 -6.59
CA ARG A 108 -6.27 -7.56 -7.37
C ARG A 108 -6.85 -8.94 -7.06
N LEU A 109 -7.04 -9.24 -5.78
CA LEU A 109 -7.64 -10.50 -5.32
C LEU A 109 -9.09 -10.64 -5.79
N ASP A 110 -9.87 -9.56 -5.69
CA ASP A 110 -11.27 -9.53 -6.13
C ASP A 110 -11.37 -9.83 -7.64
N ARG A 111 -10.58 -9.15 -8.47
CA ARG A 111 -10.52 -9.43 -9.92
C ARG A 111 -10.07 -10.85 -10.23
N ALA A 112 -9.10 -11.39 -9.48
CA ALA A 112 -8.64 -12.76 -9.66
C ALA A 112 -9.75 -13.79 -9.36
N ALA A 113 -10.56 -13.53 -8.33
CA ALA A 113 -11.70 -14.36 -7.97
C ALA A 113 -12.80 -14.33 -9.06
N GLU A 114 -13.12 -13.13 -9.59
CA GLU A 114 -14.08 -12.97 -10.68
C GLU A 114 -13.67 -13.76 -11.93
N ARG A 115 -12.40 -13.66 -12.36
CA ARG A 115 -11.87 -14.42 -13.50
C ARG A 115 -11.97 -15.94 -13.29
N GLY A 116 -11.68 -16.40 -12.07
CA GLY A 116 -11.80 -17.81 -11.71
C GLY A 116 -13.24 -18.32 -11.76
N ALA A 117 -14.20 -17.51 -11.30
CA ALA A 117 -15.62 -17.85 -11.35
C ALA A 117 -16.14 -17.93 -12.80
N SER A 118 -15.76 -16.98 -13.66
CA SER A 118 -16.13 -17.00 -15.09
C SER A 118 -15.59 -18.23 -15.81
N ALA A 119 -14.32 -18.59 -15.61
CA ALA A 119 -13.71 -19.77 -16.24
C ALA A 119 -14.38 -21.09 -15.81
N GLN A 120 -14.78 -21.20 -14.54
CA GLN A 120 -15.52 -22.37 -14.04
C GLN A 120 -16.92 -22.48 -14.63
N ALA A 121 -17.63 -21.36 -14.81
CA ALA A 121 -18.96 -21.33 -15.41
C ALA A 121 -18.92 -21.76 -16.89
N GLU A 122 -17.93 -21.29 -17.65
CA GLU A 122 -17.72 -21.70 -19.05
C GLU A 122 -17.37 -23.19 -19.19
N ALA A 123 -16.50 -23.71 -18.32
CA ALA A 123 -16.15 -25.14 -18.31
C ALA A 123 -17.36 -26.03 -18.03
N LYS A 124 -18.28 -25.59 -17.15
CA LYS A 124 -19.53 -26.30 -16.85
C LYS A 124 -20.57 -26.21 -17.98
N ALA A 125 -20.57 -25.14 -18.77
CA ALA A 125 -21.49 -24.98 -19.89
C ALA A 125 -21.10 -25.82 -21.12
N ASN A 126 -19.82 -26.18 -21.24
CA ASN A 126 -19.26 -26.90 -22.39
C ASN A 126 -19.03 -28.41 -22.14
N GLY A 127 -19.40 -28.94 -20.97
CA GLY A 127 -19.27 -30.35 -20.58
C GLY A 127 -20.63 -30.99 -20.28
#